data_AF-A0A160PPA7-F1
#
_entry.id   AF-A0A160PPA7-F1
#
_cell.length_a   1.000
_cell.length_b   1.000
_cell.length_c   1.000
_cell.angle_alpha   90.00
_cell.angle_beta   90.00
_cell.angle_gamma   90.00
#
_symmetry.space_group_name_H-M   'P 1'
#
loop_
_entity.id
_entity.type
_entity.pdbx_description
1 polymer ?
#
loop_
_entity_poly.entity_id
_entity_poly.type
_entity_poly.pdbx_seq_one_letter_code
_entity_poly.pdbx_strand_id
1 'polypeptide(L)' 'MTLSVAEAIKTRRATRRYTSEIPSDAVLDRIVNLALEAPSAFNAQQRDLVVVTDQRVKEKLF' A
#
# COMPACT_ATOMS: atom_id res chain seq x y z
N MET A 1 2.77 -19.63 6.41
CA MET A 1 1.60 -20.10 5.63
C MET A 1 1.23 -19.02 4.64
N THR A 2 1.00 -19.38 3.38
CA THR A 2 0.52 -18.46 2.35
C THR A 2 -1.00 -18.35 2.45
N LEU A 3 -1.52 -17.12 2.57
CA LEU A 3 -2.96 -16.84 2.50
C LEU A 3 -3.45 -17.03 1.07
N SER A 4 -4.63 -17.63 0.88
CA SER A 4 -5.35 -17.53 -0.39
C SER A 4 -5.86 -16.11 -0.62
N VAL A 5 -6.14 -15.76 -1.88
CA VAL A 5 -6.74 -14.47 -2.24
C VAL A 5 -8.06 -14.24 -1.50
N ALA A 6 -8.91 -15.28 -1.41
CA ALA A 6 -10.19 -15.19 -0.72
C ALA A 6 -10.04 -14.92 0.78
N GLU A 7 -9.09 -15.58 1.44
CA GLU A 7 -8.80 -15.34 2.87
C GLU A 7 -8.24 -13.95 3.11
N ALA A 8 -7.30 -13.49 2.27
CA ALA A 8 -6.73 -12.16 2.39
C ALA A 8 -7.81 -11.07 2.28
N ILE A 9 -8.74 -11.20 1.32
CA ILE A 9 -9.85 -10.26 1.15
C ILE A 9 -10.80 -10.28 2.38
N LYS A 10 -11.19 -11.47 2.85
CA LYS A 10 -12.16 -11.62 3.95
C LYS A 10 -11.62 -11.16 5.31
N THR A 11 -10.34 -11.42 5.57
CA THR A 11 -9.71 -11.15 6.87
C THR A 11 -9.17 -9.73 7.01
N ARG A 12 -8.99 -9.00 5.89
CA ARG A 12 -8.50 -7.61 5.90
C ARG A 12 -9.42 -6.70 6.72
N ARG A 13 -8.83 -5.94 7.65
CA ARG A 13 -9.51 -4.90 8.45
C ARG A 13 -8.89 -3.52 8.20
N ALA A 14 -9.63 -2.47 8.55
CA ALA A 14 -9.09 -1.12 8.60
C ALA A 14 -8.26 -0.94 9.89
N THR A 15 -6.93 -1.04 9.77
CA THR A 15 -5.99 -0.90 10.89
C THR A 15 -5.84 0.57 11.29
N ARG A 16 -5.96 0.86 12.60
CA ARG A 16 -5.89 2.22 13.16
C ARG A 16 -4.78 2.42 14.19
N ARG A 17 -4.04 1.37 14.52
CA ARG A 17 -2.87 1.39 15.40
C ARG A 17 -1.80 0.53 14.76
N TYR A 18 -0.60 1.08 14.61
CA TYR A 18 0.55 0.42 14.02
C TYR A 18 1.67 0.31 15.05
N THR A 19 2.56 -0.66 14.86
CA THR A 19 3.81 -0.75 15.61
C THR A 19 4.81 0.29 15.07
N SER A 20 5.97 0.41 15.72
CA SER A 20 7.10 1.21 15.21
C SER A 20 7.92 0.49 14.13
N GLU A 21 7.54 -0.73 13.76
CA GLU A 21 8.23 -1.50 12.73
C GLU A 21 7.96 -0.89 11.35
N ILE A 22 9.03 -0.60 10.62
CA ILE A 22 8.95 0.00 9.29
C ILE A 22 9.12 -1.12 8.26
N PRO A 23 8.20 -1.26 7.28
CA PRO A 23 8.37 -2.19 6.18
C PRO A 23 9.64 -1.88 5.38
N SER A 24 10.32 -2.91 4.86
CA SER A 24 11.47 -2.69 3.97
C SER A 24 11.05 -2.08 2.64
N ASP A 25 11.99 -1.41 1.97
CA ASP A 25 11.78 -0.80 0.65
C ASP A 25 11.26 -1.84 -0.36
N ALA A 26 11.80 -3.05 -0.33
CA ALA A 26 11.35 -4.14 -1.20
C ALA A 26 9.85 -4.50 -1.02
N VAL A 27 9.32 -4.38 0.20
CA VAL A 27 7.89 -4.59 0.45
C VAL A 27 7.09 -3.41 -0.10
N LEU A 28 7.57 -2.18 0.09
CA LEU A 28 6.91 -0.98 -0.43
C LEU A 28 6.87 -1.00 -1.96
N ASP A 29 7.98 -1.28 -2.61
CA ASP A 29 8.10 -1.38 -4.07
C ASP A 29 7.15 -2.42 -4.64
N ARG A 30 7.07 -3.59 -4.00
CA ARG A 30 6.15 -4.66 -4.41
C ARG A 30 4.69 -4.18 -4.34
N ILE A 31 4.30 -3.46 -3.29
CA ILE A 31 2.94 -2.93 -3.15
C ILE A 31 2.65 -1.89 -4.23
N VAL A 32 3.58 -0.97 -4.47
CA VAL A 32 3.45 0.08 -5.51
C VAL A 32 3.29 -0.55 -6.89
N ASN A 33 4.15 -1.50 -7.24
CA ASN A 33 4.08 -2.19 -8.53
C ASN A 33 2.74 -2.89 -8.72
N LEU A 34 2.24 -3.60 -7.69
CA LEU A 34 0.92 -4.25 -7.75
C LEU A 34 -0.24 -3.24 -7.88
N ALA A 35 -0.12 -2.06 -7.26
CA ALA A 35 -1.12 -1.00 -7.42
C ALA A 35 -1.12 -0.43 -8.86
N LEU A 36 0.05 -0.36 -9.50
CA LEU A 36 0.21 0.07 -10.88
C LEU A 36 -0.30 -0.94 -11.91
N GLU A 37 -0.48 -2.22 -11.55
CA GLU A 37 -1.13 -3.23 -12.42
C GLU A 37 -2.66 -3.08 -12.48
N ALA A 38 -3.25 -2.21 -11.66
CA ALA A 38 -4.70 -2.07 -11.62
C ALA A 38 -5.26 -1.57 -12.97
N PRO A 39 -6.32 -2.21 -13.50
CA PRO A 39 -6.96 -1.75 -14.71
C PRO A 39 -7.54 -0.34 -14.51
N SER A 40 -7.61 0.44 -15.58
CA SER A 40 -8.22 1.77 -15.57
C SER A 40 -9.09 1.96 -16.80
N ALA A 41 -10.06 2.87 -16.72
CA ALA A 41 -10.92 3.20 -17.87
C ALA A 41 -10.05 3.60 -19.05
N PHE A 42 -10.25 2.94 -20.20
CA PHE A 42 -9.45 3.13 -21.42
C PHE A 42 -7.93 2.95 -21.24
N ASN A 43 -7.52 2.25 -20.18
CA ASN A 43 -6.12 2.18 -19.74
C ASN A 43 -5.45 3.56 -19.56
N ALA A 44 -6.22 4.59 -19.19
CA ALA A 44 -5.74 5.95 -19.09
C ALA A 44 -4.71 6.16 -17.96
N GLN A 45 -4.66 5.25 -16.98
CA GLN A 45 -3.68 5.26 -15.88
C GLN A 45 -3.57 6.61 -15.15
N GLN A 46 -4.69 7.33 -15.04
CA GLN A 46 -4.77 8.67 -14.45
C GLN A 46 -4.70 8.61 -12.91
N ARG A 47 -3.57 8.12 -12.38
CA ARG A 47 -3.28 7.99 -10.96
C ARG A 47 -1.83 8.37 -10.68
N ASP A 48 -1.63 9.17 -9.66
CA ASP A 48 -0.31 9.42 -9.07
C ASP A 48 -0.20 8.65 -7.75
N LEU A 49 0.94 8.00 -7.53
CA LEU A 49 1.26 7.31 -6.30
C LEU A 49 2.47 7.97 -5.67
N VAL A 50 2.29 8.56 -4.48
CA VAL A 50 3.36 9.18 -3.69
C VAL A 50 3.57 8.35 -2.43
N VAL A 51 4.75 7.72 -2.33
CA VAL A 51 5.14 6.97 -1.13
C VAL A 51 5.81 7.91 -0.15
N VAL A 52 5.13 8.21 0.96
CA VAL A 52 5.69 9.07 2.02
C VAL A 52 6.42 8.19 3.03
N THR A 53 7.74 8.22 3.04
CA THR A 53 8.58 7.48 3.99
C THR A 53 9.12 8.36 5.12
N ASP A 54 9.46 9.63 4.85
CA ASP A 54 9.98 10.58 5.84
C ASP A 54 8.94 10.87 6.93
N GLN A 55 9.30 10.52 8.16
CA GLN A 55 8.46 10.69 9.34
C GLN A 55 8.09 12.16 9.60
N ARG A 56 9.00 13.10 9.35
CA ARG A 56 8.75 14.54 9.53
C ARG A 56 7.73 15.08 8.54
N VAL A 57 7.60 14.44 7.38
CA VAL A 57 6.56 14.77 6.40
C VAL A 57 5.22 14.22 6.86
N LYS A 58 5.18 12.97 7.35
CA LYS A 58 3.96 12.35 7.89
C LYS A 58 3.35 13.16 9.03
N GLU A 59 4.19 13.66 9.93
CA GLU A 59 3.78 14.49 11.07
C GLU A 59 3.14 15.84 10.66
N LYS A 60 3.40 16.32 9.44
CA LYS A 60 2.79 17.55 8.90
C LYS A 60 1.48 17.31 8.16
N LEU A 61 1.19 16.07 7.78
CA LEU A 61 -0.03 15.69 7.05
C LEU A 61 -1.22 15.44 7.99
N PHE A 62 -0.97 15.42 9.30
CA PHE A 62 -1.94 15.12 10.35
C PHE A 62 -2.28 16.34 11.20
#